data_AF-A0A7S1QWK8-F1
#
_entry.id   AF-A0A7S1QWK8-F1
#
_cell.length_a   1.000
_cell.length_b   1.000
_cell.length_c   1.000
_cell.angle_alpha   90.00
_cell.angle_beta   90.00
_cell.angle_gamma   90.00
#
_symmetry.space_group_name_H-M   'P 1'
#
loop_
_entity.id
_entity.type
_entity.pdbx_description
1 polymer ?
#
loop_
_entity_poly.entity_id
_entity_poly.type
_entity_poly.pdbx_seq_one_letter_code
_entity_poly.pdbx_strand_id
1 'polypeptide(L)'
;ALISFFTGCQSKHSTVRKNAYHYLLMILTSCEHAVLQRHSTTIEKLLRAGVSDAVQDARRYARLGVWAFERVNKKAARQLIDSLESAVKRAVERDRDELDTWLEQGDQHLARSASGPGSPTAPGPAAAAAARGRPATAAASRATDDSARR
;
A
#
# COMPACT_ATOMS: atom_id res chain seq x y z
N ALA A 1 20.52 4.36 -14.57
CA ALA A 1 19.70 3.50 -13.70
C ALA A 1 18.20 3.83 -13.83
N LEU A 2 17.72 5.03 -13.43
CA LEU A 2 16.29 5.38 -13.47
C LEU A 2 15.65 5.34 -14.88
N ILE A 3 16.41 5.71 -15.92
CA ILE A 3 15.93 5.67 -17.31
C ILE A 3 15.56 4.23 -17.73
N SER A 4 16.36 3.24 -17.35
CA SER A 4 16.10 1.82 -17.64
C SER A 4 14.92 1.26 -16.86
N PHE A 5 14.56 1.89 -15.74
CA PHE A 5 13.36 1.52 -14.98
C PHE A 5 12.09 2.05 -15.65
N PHE A 6 12.14 3.28 -16.17
CA PHE A 6 11.02 3.92 -16.85
C PHE A 6 10.56 3.19 -18.12
N THR A 7 11.45 2.47 -18.80
CA THR A 7 11.07 1.61 -19.94
C THR A 7 10.13 0.46 -19.52
N GLY A 8 10.19 0.02 -18.26
CA GLY A 8 9.31 -1.01 -17.71
C GLY A 8 7.83 -0.58 -17.68
N CYS A 9 7.55 0.71 -17.52
CA CYS A 9 6.19 1.27 -17.57
C CYS A 9 5.54 1.10 -18.96
N GLN A 10 6.35 0.92 -20.00
CA GLN A 10 5.90 0.73 -21.38
C GLN A 10 6.13 -0.70 -21.89
N SER A 11 6.38 -1.65 -20.99
CA SER A 11 6.62 -3.04 -21.35
C SER A 11 5.41 -3.70 -22.01
N LYS A 12 5.67 -4.64 -22.93
CA LYS A 12 4.63 -5.48 -23.55
C LYS A 12 3.89 -6.35 -22.53
N HIS A 13 4.54 -6.68 -21.40
CA HIS A 13 3.97 -7.53 -20.36
C HIS A 13 3.22 -6.71 -19.32
N SER A 14 1.94 -7.05 -19.13
CA SER A 14 1.05 -6.41 -18.15
C SER A 14 1.61 -6.44 -16.73
N THR A 15 2.16 -7.57 -16.29
CA THR A 15 2.78 -7.74 -14.97
C THR A 15 3.96 -6.79 -14.77
N VAL A 16 4.77 -6.58 -15.81
CA VAL A 16 5.92 -5.66 -15.75
C VAL A 16 5.44 -4.23 -15.62
N ARG A 17 4.42 -3.81 -16.40
CA ARG A 17 3.87 -2.46 -16.29
C ARG A 17 3.27 -2.18 -14.92
N LYS A 18 2.46 -3.11 -14.39
CA LYS A 18 1.93 -3.04 -13.03
C LYS A 18 3.04 -2.80 -12.00
N ASN A 19 4.05 -3.66 -12.01
CA ASN A 19 5.14 -3.56 -11.03
C ASN A 19 5.97 -2.28 -11.24
N ALA A 20 6.18 -1.87 -12.49
CA ALA A 20 6.88 -0.62 -12.80
C ALA A 20 6.11 0.60 -12.28
N TYR A 21 4.78 0.68 -12.42
CA TYR A 21 4.01 1.78 -11.84
C TYR A 21 3.95 1.73 -10.31
N HIS A 22 3.90 0.54 -9.70
CA HIS A 22 4.02 0.38 -8.25
C HIS A 22 5.36 0.94 -7.75
N TYR A 23 6.47 0.51 -8.36
CA TYR A 23 7.80 0.98 -7.98
C TYR A 23 7.99 2.47 -8.30
N LEU A 24 7.35 3.00 -9.35
CA LEU A 24 7.37 4.43 -9.66
C LEU A 24 6.71 5.23 -8.54
N LEU A 25 5.55 4.78 -8.06
CA LEU A 25 4.90 5.37 -6.89
C LEU A 25 5.82 5.35 -5.67
N MET A 26 6.45 4.21 -5.38
CA MET A 26 7.39 4.07 -4.27
C MET A 26 8.59 5.02 -4.39
N ILE A 27 9.16 5.17 -5.58
CA ILE A 27 10.25 6.13 -5.86
C ILE A 27 9.76 7.57 -5.62
N LEU A 28 8.56 7.91 -6.09
CA LEU A 28 7.99 9.26 -5.92
C LEU A 28 7.74 9.62 -4.46
N THR A 29 7.43 8.63 -3.62
CA THR A 29 7.15 8.87 -2.20
C THR A 29 8.40 8.82 -1.32
N SER A 30 9.41 8.03 -1.68
CA SER A 30 10.61 7.78 -0.86
C SER A 30 11.90 8.46 -1.31
N CYS A 31 12.06 8.76 -2.61
CA CYS A 31 13.30 9.38 -3.10
C CYS A 31 13.37 10.88 -2.82
N GLU A 32 14.61 11.38 -2.73
CA GLU A 32 14.88 12.80 -2.54
C GLU A 32 14.40 13.64 -3.73
N HIS A 33 13.79 14.79 -3.41
CA HIS A 33 13.21 15.72 -4.38
C HIS A 33 14.18 16.14 -5.49
N ALA A 34 15.44 16.44 -5.14
CA ALA A 34 16.46 16.92 -6.06
C ALA A 34 16.77 15.92 -7.18
N VAL A 35 16.70 14.62 -6.89
CA VAL A 35 16.93 13.54 -7.86
C VAL A 35 15.75 13.45 -8.83
N LEU A 36 14.53 13.55 -8.31
CA LEU A 36 13.29 13.42 -9.09
C LEU A 36 13.05 14.63 -10.01
N GLN A 37 13.47 15.84 -9.60
CA GLN A 37 13.35 17.05 -10.42
C GLN A 37 13.96 16.90 -11.80
N ARG A 38 15.15 16.29 -11.88
CA ARG A 38 15.91 16.07 -13.14
C ARG A 38 15.15 15.19 -14.13
N HIS A 39 14.19 14.40 -13.65
CA HIS A 39 13.39 13.49 -14.45
C HIS A 39 11.90 13.89 -14.50
N SER A 40 11.55 15.08 -14.01
CA SER A 40 10.15 15.53 -13.86
C SER A 40 9.33 15.42 -15.14
N THR A 41 9.86 15.88 -16.28
CA THR A 41 9.20 15.78 -17.59
C THR A 41 8.95 14.33 -18.02
N THR A 42 9.90 13.43 -17.75
CA THR A 42 9.75 12.01 -18.07
C THR A 42 8.69 11.37 -17.16
N ILE A 43 8.73 11.68 -15.87
CA ILE A 43 7.76 11.19 -14.89
C ILE A 43 6.35 11.65 -15.27
N GLU A 44 6.16 12.92 -15.62
CA GLU A 44 4.86 13.43 -16.06
C GLU A 44 4.32 12.65 -17.27
N LYS A 45 5.16 12.39 -18.28
CA LYS A 45 4.77 11.61 -19.47
C LYS A 45 4.37 10.18 -19.11
N LEU A 46 5.10 9.54 -18.19
CA LEU A 46 4.80 8.17 -17.75
C LEU A 46 3.50 8.12 -16.96
N LEU A 47 3.26 9.06 -16.07
CA LEU A 47 2.01 9.15 -15.30
C LEU A 47 0.82 9.40 -16.22
N ARG A 48 0.97 10.29 -17.21
CA ARG A 48 -0.06 10.53 -18.23
C ARG A 48 -0.40 9.27 -19.02
N ALA A 49 0.59 8.48 -19.42
CA ALA A 49 0.35 7.20 -20.07
C ALA A 49 -0.28 6.18 -19.12
N GLY A 50 0.14 6.18 -17.85
CA GLY A 50 -0.25 5.18 -16.86
C GLY A 50 -1.69 5.29 -16.39
N VAL A 51 -2.23 6.51 -16.25
CA VAL A 51 -3.63 6.69 -15.83
C VAL A 51 -4.64 6.10 -16.82
N SER A 52 -4.21 5.91 -18.07
CA SER A 52 -4.98 5.29 -19.15
C SER A 52 -4.44 3.90 -19.57
N ASP A 53 -3.59 3.25 -18.74
CA ASP A 53 -3.07 1.91 -19.06
C ASP A 53 -4.21 0.88 -19.16
N ALA A 54 -4.03 -0.15 -19.99
CA ALA A 54 -4.97 -1.27 -20.08
C ALA A 54 -5.10 -2.05 -18.75
N VAL A 55 -4.05 -2.10 -17.93
CA VAL A 55 -4.00 -2.84 -16.67
C VAL A 55 -4.55 -2.00 -15.52
N GLN A 56 -5.58 -2.50 -14.84
CA GLN A 56 -6.25 -1.78 -13.75
C GLN A 56 -5.31 -1.38 -12.61
N ASP A 57 -4.47 -2.29 -12.15
CA ASP A 57 -3.48 -2.01 -11.09
C ASP A 57 -2.51 -0.91 -11.53
N ALA A 58 -2.03 -0.94 -12.78
CA ALA A 58 -1.16 0.08 -13.32
C ALA A 58 -1.85 1.45 -13.33
N ARG A 59 -3.12 1.53 -13.75
CA ARG A 59 -3.92 2.75 -13.65
C ARG A 59 -4.00 3.25 -12.22
N ARG A 60 -4.29 2.36 -11.25
CA ARG A 60 -4.39 2.75 -9.83
C ARG A 60 -3.07 3.34 -9.33
N TYR A 61 -1.95 2.65 -9.51
CA TYR A 61 -0.64 3.15 -9.07
C TYR A 61 -0.23 4.44 -9.79
N ALA A 62 -0.58 4.60 -11.07
CA ALA A 62 -0.34 5.85 -11.79
C ALA A 62 -1.16 7.01 -11.22
N ARG A 63 -2.45 6.80 -10.88
CA ARG A 63 -3.29 7.85 -10.27
C ARG A 63 -2.76 8.29 -8.90
N LEU A 64 -2.36 7.34 -8.05
CA LEU A 64 -1.65 7.65 -6.80
C LEU A 64 -0.34 8.39 -7.06
N GLY A 65 0.39 7.98 -8.10
CA GLY A 65 1.63 8.60 -8.53
C GLY A 65 1.47 10.07 -8.98
N VAL A 66 0.31 10.44 -9.54
CA VAL A 66 0.01 11.85 -9.87
C VAL A 66 0.00 12.73 -8.62
N TRP A 67 -0.61 12.26 -7.52
CA TRP A 67 -0.61 12.97 -6.25
C TRP A 67 0.78 13.00 -5.60
N ALA A 68 1.51 11.89 -5.65
CA ALA A 68 2.89 11.85 -5.15
C ALA A 68 3.82 12.80 -5.94
N PHE A 69 3.60 12.95 -7.25
CA PHE A 69 4.36 13.84 -8.13
C PHE A 69 4.18 15.33 -7.79
N GLU A 70 3.14 15.72 -7.06
CA GLU A 70 2.96 17.10 -6.63
C GLU A 70 4.10 17.61 -5.74
N ARG A 71 4.68 16.72 -4.93
CA ARG A 71 5.87 17.00 -4.11
C ARG A 71 7.07 17.32 -4.99
N VAL A 72 7.15 16.71 -6.16
CA VAL A 72 8.17 16.96 -7.18
C VAL A 72 7.83 18.26 -7.89
N ASN A 73 6.86 18.26 -8.78
CA ASN A 73 6.51 19.43 -9.57
C ASN A 73 5.02 19.74 -9.46
N LYS A 74 4.67 20.57 -8.48
CA LYS A 74 3.29 20.98 -8.20
C LYS A 74 2.57 21.52 -9.45
N LYS A 75 3.24 22.38 -10.21
CA LYS A 75 2.67 23.01 -11.41
C LYS A 75 2.38 21.96 -12.49
N ALA A 76 3.36 21.12 -12.80
CA ALA A 76 3.20 20.08 -13.81
C ALA A 76 2.12 19.05 -13.41
N ALA A 77 2.05 18.68 -12.13
CA ALA A 77 1.01 17.76 -11.65
C ALA A 77 -0.41 18.33 -11.83
N ARG A 78 -0.63 19.62 -11.54
CA ARG A 78 -1.94 20.27 -11.76
C ARG A 78 -2.29 20.35 -13.24
N GLN A 79 -1.34 20.79 -14.07
CA GLN A 79 -1.52 20.84 -15.52
C GLN A 79 -1.82 19.45 -16.10
N LEU A 80 -1.17 18.40 -15.57
CA LEU A 80 -1.46 17.03 -15.93
C LEU A 80 -2.92 16.68 -15.60
N ILE A 81 -3.35 16.87 -14.35
CA ILE A 81 -4.73 16.59 -13.90
C ILE A 81 -5.76 17.33 -14.76
N ASP A 82 -5.53 18.61 -15.05
CA ASP A 82 -6.43 19.45 -15.84
C ASP A 82 -6.49 19.07 -17.32
N SER A 83 -5.46 18.40 -17.84
CA SER A 83 -5.44 17.88 -19.21
C SER A 83 -6.13 16.52 -19.39
N LEU A 84 -6.53 15.86 -18.29
CA LEU A 84 -7.18 14.56 -18.35
C LEU A 84 -8.67 14.69 -18.70
N GLU A 85 -9.21 13.65 -19.33
CA GLU A 85 -10.66 13.52 -19.54
C GLU A 85 -11.42 13.49 -18.21
N SER A 86 -12.64 14.03 -18.20
CA SER A 86 -13.42 14.24 -16.96
C SER A 86 -13.61 12.96 -16.12
N ALA A 87 -13.78 11.80 -16.77
CA ALA A 87 -13.91 10.53 -16.07
C ALA A 87 -12.60 10.12 -15.36
N VAL A 88 -11.46 10.27 -16.03
CA VAL A 88 -10.14 9.95 -15.47
C VAL A 88 -9.76 10.97 -14.39
N LYS A 89 -10.04 12.26 -14.60
CA LYS A 89 -9.84 13.32 -13.60
C LYS A 89 -10.56 13.03 -12.30
N ARG A 90 -11.85 12.67 -12.35
CA ARG A 90 -12.62 12.26 -11.14
C ARG A 90 -12.02 11.05 -10.45
N ALA A 91 -11.54 10.05 -11.20
CA ALA A 91 -10.89 8.88 -10.62
C ALA A 91 -9.56 9.24 -9.94
N VAL A 92 -8.80 10.19 -10.50
CA VAL A 92 -7.58 10.71 -9.86
C VAL A 92 -7.96 11.44 -8.57
N GLU A 93 -8.91 12.37 -8.61
CA GLU A 93 -9.39 13.14 -7.45
C GLU A 93 -9.89 12.25 -6.30
N ARG A 94 -10.63 11.18 -6.60
CA ARG A 94 -11.09 10.22 -5.59
C ARG A 94 -9.94 9.48 -4.91
N ASP A 95 -8.91 9.12 -5.67
CA ASP A 95 -7.79 8.32 -5.16
C ASP A 95 -6.75 9.20 -4.41
N ARG A 96 -7.05 10.48 -4.15
CA ARG A 96 -6.17 11.38 -3.40
C ARG A 96 -5.95 10.89 -1.97
N ASP A 97 -7.03 10.59 -1.25
CA ASP A 97 -6.98 10.14 0.14
C ASP A 97 -6.40 8.71 0.25
N GLU A 98 -6.52 7.90 -0.82
CA GLU A 98 -5.92 6.57 -0.88
C GLU A 98 -4.39 6.60 -0.87
N LEU A 99 -3.76 7.71 -1.30
CA LEU A 99 -2.31 7.85 -1.24
C LEU A 99 -1.82 7.86 0.21
N ASP A 100 -2.51 8.57 1.09
CA ASP A 100 -2.15 8.68 2.50
C ASP A 100 -2.27 7.31 3.18
N THR A 101 -3.36 6.58 2.91
CA THR A 101 -3.51 5.18 3.38
C THR A 101 -2.40 4.27 2.84
N TRP A 102 -1.98 4.44 1.59
CA TRP A 102 -0.89 3.65 1.01
C TRP A 102 0.45 3.91 1.70
N LEU A 103 0.73 5.17 2.06
CA LEU A 103 1.93 5.55 2.81
C LEU A 103 1.93 4.93 4.22
N GLU A 104 0.81 5.04 4.94
CA GLU A 104 0.65 4.46 6.28
C GLU A 104 0.83 2.94 6.29
N GLN A 105 0.34 2.24 5.26
CA GLN A 105 0.52 0.79 5.13
C GLN A 105 1.99 0.40 4.93
N GLY A 106 2.75 1.20 4.17
CA GLY A 106 4.19 1.00 3.99
C GLY A 106 4.94 1.15 5.32
N ASP A 107 4.63 2.20 6.08
CA ASP A 107 5.23 2.47 7.39
C ASP A 107 4.87 1.40 8.42
N GLN A 108 3.63 0.89 8.41
CA GLN A 108 3.20 -0.21 9.27
C GLN A 108 3.95 -1.52 8.95
N HIS A 109 4.22 -1.82 7.68
CA HIS A 109 5.00 -3.00 7.31
C HIS A 109 6.45 -2.88 7.81
N LEU A 110 7.07 -1.70 7.68
CA LEU A 110 8.39 -1.40 8.22
C LEU A 110 8.42 -1.46 9.76
N ALA A 111 7.42 -0.89 10.44
CA ALA A 111 7.28 -0.91 11.89
C ALA A 111 7.03 -2.34 12.44
N ARG A 112 6.25 -3.15 11.72
CA ARG A 112 6.02 -4.57 12.07
C ARG A 112 7.26 -5.43 11.82
N SER A 113 8.12 -5.05 10.88
CA SER A 113 9.44 -5.67 10.71
C SER A 113 10.47 -5.19 11.75
N ALA A 114 10.33 -3.97 12.28
CA ALA A 114 11.18 -3.45 13.36
C ALA A 114 10.79 -3.98 14.74
N SER A 115 9.56 -4.45 14.91
CA SER A 115 9.12 -5.23 16.07
C SER A 115 9.43 -6.71 15.82
N GLY A 116 10.71 -7.09 16.02
CA GLY A 116 11.12 -8.48 16.07
C GLY A 116 10.27 -9.29 17.06
N PRO A 117 10.15 -10.63 16.89
CA PRO A 117 9.37 -11.46 17.79
C PRO A 117 9.88 -11.26 19.20
N GLY A 118 8.99 -10.86 20.10
CA GLY A 118 9.32 -10.40 21.43
C GLY A 118 10.22 -11.37 22.18
N SER A 119 11.26 -10.82 22.81
CA SER A 119 11.77 -11.36 24.06
C SER A 119 10.58 -11.59 25.01
N PRO A 120 10.46 -12.76 25.67
CA PRO A 120 9.42 -12.99 26.64
C PRO A 120 9.63 -12.00 27.80
N THR A 121 8.69 -11.08 27.98
CA THR A 121 8.60 -10.28 29.19
C THR A 121 8.39 -11.23 30.36
N ALA A 122 9.44 -11.38 31.17
CA ALA A 122 9.43 -12.14 32.40
C ALA A 122 8.34 -11.61 33.36
N PRO A 123 7.53 -12.47 33.99
CA PRO A 123 6.75 -12.07 35.14
C PRO A 123 7.68 -11.99 36.36
N GLY A 124 7.87 -10.78 36.89
CA GLY A 124 8.58 -10.55 38.15
C GLY A 124 7.77 -11.05 39.37
N PRO A 125 8.42 -11.37 40.50
CA PRO A 125 7.92 -12.33 41.49
C PRO A 125 7.19 -11.68 42.67
N ALA A 126 6.16 -12.35 43.19
CA ALA A 126 5.76 -12.25 44.59
C ALA A 126 5.04 -13.53 45.03
N ALA A 127 5.76 -14.32 45.85
CA ALA A 127 5.25 -15.33 46.76
C ALA A 127 4.24 -14.68 47.76
N ALA A 128 3.31 -15.32 48.46
CA ALA A 128 2.99 -16.71 48.77
C ALA A 128 1.59 -16.77 49.43
N ALA A 129 1.06 -18.00 49.48
CA ALA A 129 0.24 -18.58 50.55
C ALA A 129 -1.24 -18.20 50.72
N ALA A 130 -2.09 -19.23 50.51
CA ALA A 130 -3.05 -19.82 51.46
C ALA A 130 -4.37 -20.17 50.72
N ALA A 131 -4.60 -21.42 50.34
CA ALA A 131 -5.10 -22.54 51.14
C ALA A 131 -6.62 -22.79 50.94
N ARG A 132 -6.90 -24.00 50.46
CA ARG A 132 -8.09 -24.86 50.69
C ARG A 132 -9.42 -24.49 50.01
N GLY A 133 -9.86 -25.41 49.13
CA GLY A 133 -11.28 -25.59 48.81
C GLY A 133 -11.58 -26.29 47.48
N ARG A 134 -11.43 -27.63 47.42
CA ARG A 134 -12.19 -28.52 46.50
C ARG A 134 -13.36 -29.11 47.30
N PRO A 135 -14.54 -29.42 46.72
CA PRO A 135 -14.73 -30.50 45.71
C PRO A 135 -15.60 -30.04 44.50
N ALA A 136 -15.34 -30.46 43.26
CA ALA A 136 -15.73 -31.72 42.58
C ALA A 136 -17.26 -31.99 42.48
N THR A 137 -17.84 -31.83 41.29
CA THR A 137 -18.93 -32.60 40.63
C THR A 137 -19.01 -32.10 39.17
N ALA A 138 -18.61 -32.85 38.13
CA ALA A 138 -19.21 -34.01 37.44
C ALA A 138 -20.29 -33.65 36.39
N ALA A 139 -20.25 -34.39 35.26
CA ALA A 139 -21.14 -34.47 34.08
C ALA A 139 -20.91 -33.42 32.96
N ALA A 140 -20.29 -33.72 31.81
CA ALA A 140 -20.73 -34.58 30.68
C ALA A 140 -22.10 -34.15 30.13
N SER A 141 -22.24 -33.72 28.85
CA SER A 141 -22.45 -34.63 27.71
C SER A 141 -22.35 -33.92 26.35
N ARG A 142 -21.95 -34.69 25.33
CA ARG A 142 -21.95 -34.43 23.88
C ARG A 142 -23.35 -34.53 23.25
N ALA A 143 -23.56 -33.91 22.07
CA ALA A 143 -24.26 -34.41 20.86
C ALA A 143 -24.45 -33.21 19.88
N THR A 144 -23.93 -33.15 18.66
CA THR A 144 -24.26 -33.85 17.38
C THR A 144 -25.75 -33.87 17.01
N ASP A 145 -26.13 -33.10 15.99
CA ASP A 145 -26.96 -33.45 14.80
C ASP A 145 -27.20 -32.15 14.01
N ASP A 146 -26.78 -31.98 12.75
CA ASP A 146 -27.27 -32.57 11.49
C ASP A 146 -28.75 -32.30 11.18
N SER A 147 -28.98 -31.64 10.02
CA SER A 147 -30.07 -31.89 9.09
C SER A 147 -30.31 -30.71 8.15
N ALA A 148 -29.72 -30.87 6.96
CA ALA A 148 -30.29 -30.68 5.63
C ALA A 148 -31.69 -30.04 5.51
N ARG A 149 -31.79 -29.10 4.56
CA ARG A 149 -33.02 -28.84 3.82
C ARG A 149 -32.72 -28.63 2.34
N ARG A 150 -33.21 -29.59 1.54
CA ARG A 150 -33.40 -29.66 0.08
C ARG A 150 -32.29 -30.30 -0.75
#